data_AF-A0A410RLY9-F1
#
_entry.id   AF-A0A410RLY9-F1
#
_cell.length_a   1.000
_cell.length_b   1.000
_cell.length_c   1.000
_cell.angle_alpha   90.00
_cell.angle_beta   90.00
_cell.angle_gamma   90.00
#
_symmetry.space_group_name_H-M   'P 1'
#
loop_
_entity.id
_entity.type
_entity.pdbx_description
1 polymer ?
#
loop_
_entity_poly.entity_id
_entity_poly.type
_entity_poly.pdbx_seq_one_letter_code
_entity_poly.pdbx_strand_id
1 'polypeptide(L)'
;MTSLPSPRGASVLRAAAFGGIAGLMLGGVGLLGLGLRALFAPADCAKLSPQECQLLHETDRDLGRVQTLSGGALVALGAALFALTRPRPPEDGDDPSV
;
A
#
# COMPACT_ATOMS: atom_id res chain seq x y z
N MET A 1 31.69 -7.93 15.55
CA MET A 1 31.99 -8.57 14.25
C MET A 1 30.82 -8.31 13.31
N THR A 2 30.84 -7.17 12.62
CA THR A 2 29.84 -6.79 11.61
C THR A 2 30.22 -7.53 10.32
N SER A 3 29.62 -8.70 10.11
CA SER A 3 29.74 -9.42 8.84
C SER A 3 29.12 -8.56 7.75
N LEU A 4 29.95 -7.96 6.89
CA LEU A 4 29.46 -7.24 5.72
C LEU A 4 28.65 -8.23 4.88
N PRO A 5 27.35 -7.97 4.61
CA PRO A 5 26.53 -8.88 3.84
C PRO A 5 27.20 -9.13 2.48
N SER A 6 27.34 -10.41 2.11
CA SER A 6 27.86 -10.80 0.80
C SER A 6 27.15 -9.99 -0.30
N PRO A 7 27.83 -9.53 -1.35
CA PRO A 7 27.24 -8.69 -2.39
C PRO A 7 25.98 -9.32 -3.03
N ARG A 8 25.89 -10.65 -3.06
CA ARG A 8 24.67 -11.38 -3.47
C ARG A 8 23.52 -11.26 -2.46
N GLY A 9 23.82 -11.29 -1.16
CA GLY A 9 22.83 -11.08 -0.10
C GLY A 9 22.25 -9.67 -0.12
N ALA A 10 23.10 -8.66 -0.39
CA ALA A 10 22.65 -7.28 -0.55
C ALA A 10 21.69 -7.11 -1.75
N SER A 11 21.96 -7.76 -2.89
CA SER A 11 21.06 -7.72 -4.06
C SER A 11 19.72 -8.42 -3.82
N VAL A 12 19.72 -9.56 -3.11
CA VAL A 12 18.49 -10.29 -2.77
C VAL A 12 17.63 -9.51 -1.79
N LEU A 13 18.23 -8.93 -0.75
CA LEU A 13 17.51 -8.08 0.20
C LEU A 13 16.89 -6.86 -0.50
N ARG A 14 17.61 -6.26 -1.45
CA ARG A 14 17.11 -5.14 -2.23
C ARG A 14 15.93 -5.54 -3.11
N ALA A 15 16.02 -6.69 -3.79
CA ALA A 15 14.92 -7.24 -4.58
C ALA A 15 13.69 -7.54 -3.71
N ALA A 16 13.88 -8.14 -2.53
CA ALA A 16 12.80 -8.42 -1.58
C ALA A 16 12.15 -7.12 -1.06
N ALA A 17 12.95 -6.10 -0.74
CA ALA A 17 12.44 -4.80 -0.32
C ALA A 17 11.61 -4.12 -1.42
N PHE A 18 12.10 -4.12 -2.67
CA PHE A 18 11.36 -3.59 -3.81
C PHE A 18 10.07 -4.38 -4.07
N GLY A 19 10.13 -5.71 -4.03
CA GLY A 19 8.95 -6.56 -4.17
C GLY A 19 7.92 -6.31 -3.07
N GLY A 20 8.36 -6.16 -1.82
CA GLY A 20 7.50 -5.82 -0.69
C GLY A 20 6.83 -4.46 -0.84
N ILE A 21 7.60 -3.42 -1.21
CA ILE A 21 7.07 -2.06 -1.45
C ILE A 21 6.06 -2.08 -2.60
N ALA A 22 6.39 -2.75 -3.71
CA ALA A 22 5.50 -2.89 -4.85
C ALA A 22 4.21 -3.63 -4.47
N GLY A 23 4.31 -4.70 -3.67
CA GLY A 23 3.15 -5.44 -3.16
C GLY A 23 2.25 -4.58 -2.27
N LEU A 24 2.83 -3.81 -1.34
CA LEU A 24 2.08 -2.88 -0.47
C LEU A 24 1.36 -1.81 -1.29
N MET A 25 2.03 -1.25 -2.30
CA MET A 25 1.44 -0.27 -3.21
C MET A 25 0.29 -0.85 -4.02
N LEU A 26 0.54 -1.98 -4.70
CA LEU A 26 -0.43 -2.56 -5.64
C LEU A 26 -1.64 -3.16 -4.90
N GLY A 27 -1.40 -3.83 -3.76
CA GLY A 27 -2.45 -4.30 -2.87
C GLY A 27 -3.23 -3.15 -2.24
N GLY A 28 -2.53 -2.10 -1.80
CA GLY A 28 -3.15 -0.88 -1.25
C GLY A 28 -4.06 -0.19 -2.25
N VAL A 29 -3.59 0.06 -3.48
CA VAL A 29 -4.40 0.65 -4.57
C VAL A 29 -5.58 -0.23 -4.93
N GLY A 30 -5.40 -1.56 -4.96
CA GLY A 30 -6.49 -2.51 -5.20
C GLY A 30 -7.62 -2.39 -4.16
N LEU A 31 -7.26 -2.41 -2.87
CA LEU A 31 -8.22 -2.25 -1.77
C LEU A 31 -8.89 -0.86 -1.79
N LEU A 32 -8.13 0.19 -2.11
CA LEU A 32 -8.66 1.55 -2.29
C LEU A 32 -9.71 1.60 -3.41
N GLY A 33 -9.41 0.96 -4.55
CA GLY A 33 -10.31 0.89 -5.69
C GLY A 33 -11.61 0.15 -5.38
N LEU A 34 -11.53 -1.02 -4.74
CA LEU A 34 -12.73 -1.74 -4.31
C LEU A 34 -13.51 -0.98 -3.24
N GLY A 35 -12.83 -0.38 -2.27
CA GLY A 35 -13.47 0.42 -1.22
C GLY A 35 -14.21 1.64 -1.78
N LEU A 36 -13.59 2.38 -2.71
CA LEU A 36 -14.24 3.46 -3.45
C LEU A 36 -15.44 2.94 -4.25
N ARG A 37 -15.31 1.80 -4.92
CA ARG A 37 -16.42 1.20 -5.66
C ARG A 37 -17.60 0.88 -4.73
N ALA A 38 -17.35 0.30 -3.56
CA ALA A 38 -18.40 -0.01 -2.59
C ALA A 38 -19.08 1.25 -2.01
N LEU A 39 -18.40 2.40 -1.99
CA LEU A 39 -18.96 3.67 -1.54
C LEU A 39 -19.74 4.43 -2.62
N PHE A 40 -19.34 4.29 -3.89
CA PHE A 40 -19.88 5.10 -5.00
C PHE A 40 -20.75 4.32 -6.00
N ALA A 41 -20.62 3.00 -6.08
CA ALA A 41 -21.45 2.18 -6.98
C ALA A 41 -22.76 1.77 -6.28
N PRO A 42 -23.91 1.90 -6.96
CA PRO A 42 -25.17 1.40 -6.45
C PRO A 42 -25.15 -0.15 -6.38
N ALA A 43 -25.72 -0.71 -5.32
CA ALA A 43 -25.88 -2.15 -5.19
C ALA A 43 -26.92 -2.66 -6.20
N ASP A 44 -26.57 -3.68 -6.99
CA ASP A 44 -27.47 -4.33 -7.94
C ASP A 44 -28.49 -5.21 -7.19
N CYS A 45 -29.62 -4.61 -6.78
CA CYS A 45 -30.67 -5.30 -6.04
C CYS A 45 -31.73 -5.98 -6.93
N ALA A 46 -31.43 -6.21 -8.21
CA ALA A 46 -32.41 -6.66 -9.22
C ALA A 46 -33.05 -8.05 -8.95
N LYS A 47 -32.55 -8.84 -7.99
CA LYS A 47 -33.04 -10.19 -7.66
C LYS A 47 -33.20 -10.49 -6.18
N LEU A 48 -33.11 -9.49 -5.29
CA LEU A 48 -33.14 -9.71 -3.85
C LEU A 48 -34.39 -9.13 -3.20
N SER A 49 -34.80 -9.72 -2.09
CA SER A 49 -35.84 -9.13 -1.26
C SER A 49 -35.38 -7.77 -0.69
N PRO A 50 -36.30 -6.86 -0.34
CA PRO A 50 -35.94 -5.53 0.17
C PRO A 50 -35.04 -5.58 1.41
N GLN A 51 -35.25 -6.58 2.28
CA GLN A 51 -34.49 -6.78 3.52
C GLN A 51 -33.06 -7.25 3.24
N GLU A 52 -32.87 -8.15 2.28
CA GLU A 52 -31.53 -8.60 1.89
C GLU A 52 -30.75 -7.50 1.17
N CYS A 53 -31.43 -6.70 0.34
CA CYS A 53 -30.84 -5.54 -0.32
C CYS A 53 -30.34 -4.49 0.71
N GLN A 54 -31.12 -4.21 1.75
CA GLN A 54 -30.69 -3.30 2.82
C GLN A 54 -29.47 -3.86 3.58
N LEU A 55 -29.48 -5.15 3.90
CA LEU A 55 -28.37 -5.79 4.62
C LEU A 55 -27.07 -5.76 3.80
N LEU A 56 -27.15 -6.04 2.49
CA LEU A 56 -26.01 -5.94 1.58
C LEU A 56 -25.51 -4.50 1.44
N HIS A 57 -26.42 -3.53 1.36
CA HIS A 57 -26.04 -2.13 1.26
C HIS A 57 -25.29 -1.62 2.50
N GLU A 58 -25.77 -1.96 3.70
CA GLU A 58 -25.08 -1.62 4.94
C GLU A 58 -23.73 -2.34 5.06
N THR A 59 -23.68 -3.62 4.70
CA THR A 59 -22.44 -4.42 4.72
C THR A 59 -21.38 -3.89 3.75
N ASP A 60 -21.77 -3.58 2.50
CA ASP A 60 -20.85 -3.05 1.49
C ASP A 60 -20.30 -1.68 1.90
N ARG A 61 -21.11 -0.86 2.56
CA ARG A 61 -20.68 0.46 3.03
C ARG A 61 -19.63 0.36 4.13
N ASP A 62 -19.84 -0.50 5.12
CA ASP A 62 -18.89 -0.70 6.22
C ASP A 62 -17.61 -1.38 5.74
N LEU A 63 -17.75 -2.43 4.93
CA LEU A 63 -16.61 -3.11 4.33
C LEU A 63 -15.84 -2.15 3.44
N GLY A 64 -16.52 -1.37 2.61
CA GLY A 64 -15.93 -0.36 1.73
C GLY A 64 -15.17 0.72 2.48
N ARG A 65 -15.69 1.17 3.63
CA ARG A 65 -15.01 2.15 4.50
C ARG A 65 -13.72 1.57 5.08
N VAL A 66 -13.78 0.36 5.64
CA VAL A 66 -12.61 -0.32 6.21
C VAL A 66 -11.57 -0.61 5.12
N GLN A 67 -12.03 -1.03 3.94
CA GLN A 67 -11.17 -1.37 2.80
C GLN A 67 -10.49 -0.12 2.21
N THR A 68 -11.18 1.01 2.17
CA THR A 68 -10.59 2.30 1.77
C THR A 68 -9.55 2.78 2.77
N LEU A 69 -9.83 2.72 4.07
CA LEU A 69 -8.88 3.12 5.12
C LEU A 69 -7.64 2.24 5.13
N SER A 70 -7.82 0.92 5.08
CA SER A 70 -6.70 -0.04 5.03
C SER A 70 -5.90 0.08 3.74
N GLY A 71 -6.56 0.21 2.58
CA GLY A 71 -5.90 0.46 1.30
C GLY A 71 -5.07 1.74 1.32
N GLY A 72 -5.64 2.85 1.83
CA GLY A 72 -4.94 4.12 1.99
C GLY A 72 -3.74 4.04 2.92
N ALA A 73 -3.87 3.34 4.05
CA ALA A 73 -2.76 3.12 4.98
C ALA A 73 -1.62 2.31 4.36
N LEU A 74 -1.92 1.27 3.57
CA LEU A 74 -0.93 0.46 2.88
C LEU A 74 -0.18 1.27 1.81
N VAL A 75 -0.88 2.11 1.05
CA VAL A 75 -0.26 3.03 0.09
C VAL A 75 0.62 4.04 0.82
N ALA A 76 0.16 4.66 1.91
CA ALA A 76 0.95 5.62 2.68
C ALA A 76 2.23 4.97 3.25
N LEU A 77 2.11 3.76 3.80
CA LEU A 77 3.25 2.99 4.32
C LEU A 77 4.23 2.62 3.20
N GLY A 78 3.74 2.13 2.06
CA GLY A 78 4.57 1.81 0.90
C GLY A 78 5.33 3.03 0.39
N ALA A 79 4.71 4.22 0.39
CA ALA A 79 5.34 5.46 -0.05
C ALA A 79 6.45 5.90 0.91
N ALA A 80 6.19 5.80 2.22
CA ALA A 80 7.18 6.09 3.25
C ALA A 80 8.38 5.14 3.16
N LEU A 81 8.15 3.84 3.01
CA LEU A 81 9.21 2.84 2.81
C LEU A 81 10.01 3.08 1.52
N PHE A 82 9.33 3.47 0.43
CA PHE A 82 10.01 3.85 -0.81
C PHE A 82 10.89 5.08 -0.63
N ALA A 83 10.42 6.11 0.06
CA ALA A 83 11.21 7.31 0.36
C ALA A 83 12.46 6.96 1.19
N LEU A 84 12.34 6.07 2.17
CA LEU A 84 13.45 5.62 3.02
C LEU A 84 14.48 4.76 2.29
N THR A 85 14.08 4.03 1.25
CA THR A 85 14.97 3.15 0.47
C THR A 85 15.64 3.85 -0.70
N ARG A 86 15.29 5.11 -1.01
CA ARG A 86 15.98 5.88 -2.04
C ARG A 86 17.43 6.18 -1.59
N PRO A 87 18.42 6.00 -2.47
CA PRO A 87 19.77 6.49 -2.22
C PRO A 87 19.71 7.99 -1.94
N ARG A 88 20.30 8.44 -0.82
CA ARG A 88 20.52 9.88 -0.62
C ARG A 88 21.42 10.38 -1.76
N PRO A 89 21.10 11.52 -2.39
CA PRO A 89 22.07 12.18 -3.25
C PRO A 89 23.34 12.45 -2.44
N PRO A 90 24.54 12.37 -3.05
CA PRO A 90 25.75 12.80 -2.38
C PRO A 90 25.55 14.23 -1.88
N GLU A 91 25.88 14.48 -0.61
CA GLU A 91 26.00 15.85 -0.12
C GLU A 91 27.15 16.50 -0.92
N ASP A 92 26.82 17.45 -1.79
CA ASP A 92 27.79 18.37 -2.34
C ASP A 92 28.31 19.23 -1.18
N GLY A 93 29.34 18.72 -0.50
CA GLY A 93 29.84 19.27 0.76
C GLY A 93 31.22 18.74 1.12
N ASP A 94 32.10 18.64 0.13
CA ASP A 94 33.53 18.83 0.38
C ASP A 94 33.72 20.27 0.90
N ASP A 95 33.90 20.42 2.21
CA ASP A 95 34.67 21.54 2.75
C ASP A 95 35.81 20.98 3.61
N PRO A 96 37.02 20.79 3.03
CA PRO A 96 38.22 20.46 3.78
C PRO A 96 38.79 21.74 4.39
N SER A 97 38.25 22.17 5.52
CA SER A 97 38.86 23.28 6.25
C SER A 97 38.69 23.21 7.77
N VAL A 98 39.33 22.21 8.41
CA VAL A 98 40.07 22.35 9.70
C VAL A 98 41.18 21.31 9.77
#